data_AF-A0A5A7MVX6-F1
#
_entry.id   AF-A0A5A7MVX6-F1
#
_cell.length_a   1.000
_cell.length_b   1.000
_cell.length_c   1.000
_cell.angle_alpha   90.00
_cell.angle_beta   90.00
_cell.angle_gamma   90.00
#
_symmetry.space_group_name_H-M   'P 1'
#
loop_
_entity.id
_entity.type
_entity.pdbx_description
1 polymer ?
#
loop_
_entity_poly.entity_id
_entity_poly.type
_entity_poly.pdbx_seq_one_letter_code
_entity_poly.pdbx_strand_id
1 'polypeptide(L)'
;MFRLKRGDIICIARAPKSLFDEAVLKIAFLLRDDPILKQAIDDGTEDRLLRDFYVLSSASDYDRFLEMAQAAQRADNAPQPTQNRHFSSFALAPPLGDDSKTAVPNSRMLTPLPEGGIITPQKKPAPPLKSLDASAFSQLERALRVTDVGRFVQHSPVRMPRKNGMGPVLMRLYRVDRAQLAKALVPDHDLVSASWFSSRLSDLLARRLFACDLNLEGRDLQAVILSASIGSLKAGGVAHILNTVPALRRFRACRLVFAIDAADAFADPFQYLQVHRALHDHNLGCALTGYDPLIYAMRDPQLFPSDFDSIDWRLLRLWEESYPEKMDAIAHAINASDPAQLILDHCDGPDALNLGTGLGFRLFCGPALTS
;
A
#
# COMPACT_ATOMS: atom_id res chain seq x y z
N MET A 1 17.01 4.40 25.23
CA MET A 1 15.90 3.55 24.77
C MET A 1 16.41 2.12 24.75
N PHE A 2 15.79 1.25 25.52
CA PHE A 2 16.18 -0.16 25.65
C PHE A 2 15.07 -1.02 25.06
N ARG A 3 15.45 -2.05 24.30
CA ARG A 3 14.49 -3.01 23.73
C ARG A 3 14.69 -4.34 24.44
N LEU A 4 13.64 -4.83 25.11
CA LEU A 4 13.67 -6.11 25.82
C LEU A 4 13.24 -7.26 24.89
N LYS A 5 13.53 -8.51 25.29
CA LYS A 5 13.24 -9.75 24.55
C LYS A 5 11.79 -9.92 24.06
N ARG A 6 10.80 -9.28 24.69
CA ARG A 6 9.38 -9.36 24.29
C ARG A 6 8.94 -8.26 23.31
N GLY A 7 9.85 -7.41 22.88
CA GLY A 7 9.53 -6.26 22.03
C GLY A 7 9.18 -4.99 22.82
N ASP A 8 9.13 -5.06 24.15
CA ASP A 8 8.88 -3.92 25.02
C ASP A 8 9.98 -2.86 24.88
N ILE A 9 9.54 -1.61 24.80
CA ILE A 9 10.41 -0.44 24.65
C ILE A 9 10.43 0.32 25.98
N ILE A 10 11.60 0.39 26.60
CA ILE A 10 11.81 1.20 27.80
C ILE A 10 12.51 2.50 27.41
N CYS A 11 11.84 3.62 27.65
CA CYS A 11 12.41 4.95 27.52
C CYS A 11 12.71 5.53 28.90
N ILE A 12 13.98 5.86 29.16
CA ILE A 12 14.42 6.48 30.41
C ILE A 12 15.04 7.82 30.03
N ALA A 13 14.45 8.93 30.48
CA ALA A 13 14.97 10.27 30.18
C ALA A 13 14.78 11.22 31.37
N ARG A 14 15.72 12.15 31.55
CA ARG A 14 15.61 13.26 32.50
C ARG A 14 14.90 14.43 31.80
N ALA A 15 13.60 14.30 31.62
CA ALA A 15 12.77 15.27 30.92
C ALA A 15 11.41 15.46 31.63
N PRO A 16 10.76 16.63 31.47
CA PRO A 16 9.43 16.86 32.02
C PRO A 16 8.41 15.89 31.40
N LYS A 17 7.44 15.45 32.22
CA LYS A 17 6.41 14.48 31.84
C LYS A 17 5.64 14.87 30.57
N SER A 18 5.39 16.16 30.38
CA SER A 18 4.65 16.71 29.24
C SER A 18 5.24 16.32 27.86
N LEU A 19 6.56 16.19 27.75
CA LEU A 19 7.19 15.76 26.50
C LEU A 19 6.92 14.28 26.17
N PHE A 20 6.75 13.45 27.21
CA PHE A 20 6.37 12.05 27.02
C PHE A 20 4.89 11.93 26.68
N ASP A 21 4.04 12.74 27.31
CA ASP A 21 2.60 12.78 26.98
C ASP A 21 2.38 13.15 25.50
N GLU A 22 3.13 14.13 24.97
CA GLU A 22 3.08 14.50 23.55
C GLU A 22 3.53 13.36 22.62
N ALA A 23 4.58 12.63 22.99
CA ALA A 23 5.07 11.50 22.21
C ALA A 23 4.10 10.30 22.24
N VAL A 24 3.49 10.04 23.40
CA VAL A 24 2.47 8.99 23.56
C VAL A 24 1.22 9.33 22.76
N LEU A 25 0.79 10.59 22.73
CA LEU A 25 -0.32 11.04 21.89
C LEU A 25 -0.03 10.85 20.39
N LYS A 26 1.21 11.13 19.94
CA LYS A 26 1.62 10.85 18.56
C LYS A 26 1.59 9.36 18.24
N ILE A 27 2.00 8.51 19.18
CA ILE A 27 1.94 7.05 19.02
C ILE A 27 0.48 6.56 19.00
N ALA A 28 -0.36 7.04 19.90
CA ALA A 28 -1.80 6.73 19.92
C ALA A 28 -2.47 7.15 18.60
N PHE A 29 -2.07 8.29 18.04
CA PHE A 29 -2.56 8.75 16.75
C PHE A 29 -2.09 7.86 15.59
N LEU A 30 -0.84 7.39 15.63
CA LEU A 30 -0.31 6.43 14.64
C LEU A 30 -0.99 5.06 14.73
N LEU A 31 -1.52 4.71 15.91
CA LEU A 31 -2.21 3.45 16.18
C LEU A 31 -3.73 3.59 16.19
N ARG A 32 -4.28 4.70 15.65
CA ARG A 32 -5.71 5.03 15.72
C ARG A 32 -6.63 3.96 15.13
N ASP A 33 -6.14 3.18 14.17
CA ASP A 33 -6.89 2.10 13.54
C ASP A 33 -6.70 0.72 14.18
N ASP A 34 -5.88 0.64 15.23
CA ASP A 34 -5.66 -0.61 15.97
C ASP A 34 -6.93 -1.01 16.73
N PRO A 35 -7.49 -2.21 16.47
CA PRO A 35 -8.73 -2.67 17.10
C PRO A 35 -8.59 -2.89 18.61
N ILE A 36 -7.38 -3.18 19.09
CA ILE A 36 -7.09 -3.35 20.52
C ILE A 36 -7.02 -1.97 21.19
N LEU A 37 -6.44 -0.96 20.53
CA LEU A 37 -6.47 0.41 21.04
C LEU A 37 -7.89 1.00 21.04
N LYS A 38 -8.70 0.73 20.00
CA LYS A 38 -10.12 1.13 19.96
C LYS A 38 -10.89 0.53 21.14
N GLN A 39 -10.75 -0.77 21.37
CA GLN A 39 -11.36 -1.46 22.50
C GLN A 39 -10.88 -0.86 23.85
N ALA A 40 -9.59 -0.58 23.98
CA ALA A 40 -9.05 0.01 25.20
C ALA A 40 -9.53 1.45 25.45
N ILE A 41 -9.75 2.24 24.39
CA ILE A 41 -10.36 3.58 24.47
C ILE A 41 -11.84 3.47 24.88
N ASP A 42 -12.58 2.53 24.30
CA ASP A 42 -13.99 2.29 24.65
C ASP A 42 -14.13 1.83 26.12
N ASP A 43 -13.15 1.07 26.61
CA ASP A 43 -13.08 0.58 27.99
C ASP A 43 -12.42 1.58 28.97
N GLY A 44 -11.89 2.72 28.50
CA GLY A 44 -11.20 3.73 29.31
C GLY A 44 -9.87 3.25 29.94
N THR A 45 -9.21 2.30 29.31
CA THR A 45 -7.95 1.66 29.75
C THR A 45 -6.76 1.93 28.83
N GLU A 46 -6.91 2.84 27.87
CA GLU A 46 -5.93 3.17 26.84
C GLU A 46 -4.57 3.59 27.39
N ASP A 47 -4.57 4.29 28.54
CA ASP A 47 -3.35 4.79 29.15
C ASP A 47 -2.48 3.64 29.69
N ARG A 48 -3.10 2.54 30.13
CA ARG A 48 -2.41 1.33 30.61
C ARG A 48 -1.96 0.42 29.46
N LEU A 49 -2.66 0.48 28.34
CA LEU A 49 -2.29 -0.27 27.14
C LEU A 49 -1.05 0.31 26.46
N LEU A 50 -0.95 1.64 26.44
CA LEU A 50 0.14 2.34 25.77
C LEU A 50 1.39 2.52 26.63
N ARG A 51 1.26 2.50 27.96
CA ARG A 51 2.38 2.75 28.88
C ARG A 51 2.16 2.25 30.29
N ASP A 52 3.27 1.88 30.92
CA ASP A 52 3.41 1.88 32.38
C ASP A 52 4.35 3.02 32.79
N PHE A 53 3.90 3.91 33.68
CA PHE A 53 4.67 5.08 34.11
C PHE A 53 5.20 4.92 35.53
N TYR A 54 6.52 5.05 35.69
CA TYR A 54 7.19 5.00 36.98
C TYR A 54 7.88 6.33 37.26
N VAL A 55 7.53 6.97 38.37
CA VAL A 55 8.25 8.16 38.87
C VAL A 55 9.41 7.67 39.72
N LEU A 56 10.63 7.93 39.26
CA LEU A 56 11.84 7.69 40.05
C LEU A 56 12.08 8.93 40.91
N SER A 57 11.69 8.85 42.19
CA SER A 57 11.64 9.99 43.11
C SER A 57 13.01 10.46 43.59
N SER A 58 14.07 9.65 43.43
CA SER A 58 15.45 10.03 43.80
C SER A 58 16.41 9.94 42.62
N ALA A 59 17.40 10.82 42.57
CA ALA A 59 18.44 10.80 41.53
C ALA A 59 19.22 9.46 41.49
N SER A 60 19.37 8.81 42.65
CA SER A 60 19.99 7.48 42.77
C SER A 60 19.16 6.35 42.14
N ASP A 61 17.84 6.48 42.09
CA ASP A 61 16.97 5.45 41.49
C ASP A 61 17.08 5.45 39.96
N TYR A 62 17.27 6.62 39.36
CA TYR A 62 17.52 6.76 37.92
C TYR A 62 18.79 6.01 37.51
N ASP A 63 19.89 6.27 38.23
CA ASP A 63 21.19 5.68 37.89
C ASP A 63 21.17 4.16 38.11
N ARG A 64 20.56 3.69 39.20
CA ARG A 64 20.38 2.26 39.49
C ARG A 64 19.52 1.54 38.45
N PHE A 65 18.41 2.15 38.03
CA PHE A 65 17.53 1.56 37.03
C PHE A 65 18.18 1.55 35.64
N LEU A 66 18.96 2.59 35.30
CA LEU A 66 19.74 2.65 34.07
C LEU A 66 20.80 1.54 34.03
N GLU A 67 21.50 1.29 35.13
CA GLU A 67 22.46 0.18 35.24
C GLU A 67 21.79 -1.19 35.05
N MET A 68 20.62 -1.40 35.66
CA MET A 68 19.84 -2.63 35.48
C MET A 68 19.43 -2.84 34.02
N ALA A 69 18.91 -1.80 33.36
CA ALA A 69 18.49 -1.87 31.96
C ALA A 69 19.67 -2.18 31.02
N GLN A 70 20.85 -1.59 31.29
CA GLN A 70 22.07 -1.87 30.54
C GLN A 70 22.59 -3.30 30.80
N ALA A 71 22.52 -3.80 32.02
CA ALA A 71 22.92 -5.17 32.35
C ALA A 71 22.03 -6.21 31.65
N ALA A 72 20.70 -5.99 31.63
CA ALA A 72 19.76 -6.85 30.91
C ALA A 72 20.03 -6.87 29.40
N GLN A 73 20.30 -5.70 28.80
CA GLN A 73 20.64 -5.60 27.38
C GLN A 73 21.96 -6.32 27.03
N ARG A 74 22.97 -6.28 27.92
CA ARG A 74 24.24 -7.00 27.74
C ARG A 74 24.06 -8.51 27.84
N ALA A 75 23.24 -8.99 28.77
CA ALA A 75 22.92 -10.42 28.91
C ALA A 75 22.15 -10.96 27.68
N ASP A 76 21.34 -10.13 27.03
CA ASP A 76 20.60 -10.50 25.83
C ASP A 76 21.44 -10.52 24.55
N ASN A 77 22.56 -9.79 24.51
CA ASN A 77 23.49 -9.74 23.37
C ASN A 77 24.66 -10.74 23.47
N ALA A 78 24.75 -11.54 24.53
CA ALA A 78 25.77 -12.57 24.65
C ALA A 78 25.41 -13.80 23.77
N PRO A 79 26.35 -14.36 22.97
CA PRO A 79 26.10 -15.59 22.24
C PRO A 79 25.89 -16.75 23.23
N GLN A 80 24.70 -17.36 23.22
CA GLN A 80 24.44 -18.55 24.02
C GLN A 80 25.19 -19.77 23.45
N PRO A 81 25.85 -20.58 24.28
CA PRO A 81 26.47 -21.83 23.83
C PRO A 81 25.36 -22.82 23.45
N THR A 82 25.47 -23.38 22.24
CA THR A 82 24.62 -24.47 21.76
C THR A 82 24.72 -25.67 22.69
N GLN A 83 23.66 -25.96 23.45
CA GLN A 83 23.46 -27.28 24.05
C GLN A 83 22.09 -27.85 23.70
N ASN A 84 22.20 -28.80 22.78
CA ASN A 84 21.33 -29.93 22.52
C ASN A 84 20.73 -30.50 23.83
N ARG A 85 19.40 -30.65 23.93
CA ARG A 85 18.67 -31.86 24.43
C ARG A 85 17.20 -31.61 24.76
N HIS A 86 16.37 -32.47 24.16
CA HIS A 86 15.15 -33.12 24.68
C HIS A 86 14.10 -32.29 25.44
N PHE A 87 12.97 -32.07 24.75
CA PHE A 87 11.68 -31.81 25.38
C PHE A 87 11.12 -33.09 25.99
N SER A 88 10.95 -33.10 27.31
CA SER A 88 9.98 -33.95 28.01
C SER A 88 9.29 -33.09 29.05
N SER A 89 7.99 -32.87 28.81
CA SER A 89 7.03 -32.20 29.68
C SER A 89 6.82 -32.98 30.97
N PHE A 90 6.82 -32.33 32.13
CA PHE A 90 6.01 -32.77 33.26
C PHE A 90 5.52 -31.59 34.12
N ALA A 91 4.29 -31.79 34.58
CA ALA A 91 3.38 -30.93 35.31
C ALA A 91 3.83 -30.56 36.73
N LEU A 92 3.24 -29.47 37.24
CA LEU A 92 3.11 -29.18 38.66
C LEU A 92 1.62 -29.26 39.05
N ALA A 93 1.29 -30.20 39.92
CA ALA A 93 0.11 -30.19 40.82
C ALA A 93 0.47 -29.34 42.08
N PRO A 94 -0.37 -29.14 43.14
CA PRO A 94 -1.63 -29.80 43.56
C PRO A 94 -2.67 -28.77 44.15
N PRO A 95 -3.65 -29.08 45.06
CA PRO A 95 -4.09 -30.35 45.65
C PRO A 95 -5.62 -30.62 45.70
N LEU A 96 -5.92 -31.79 46.29
CA LEU A 96 -7.17 -32.52 46.49
C LEU A 96 -8.27 -31.83 47.34
N GLY A 97 -9.53 -32.20 47.06
CA GLY A 97 -10.68 -32.07 47.94
C GLY A 97 -11.96 -32.64 47.30
N ASP A 98 -12.45 -33.75 47.85
CA ASP A 98 -13.65 -34.56 47.54
C ASP A 98 -14.96 -33.74 47.36
N ASP A 99 -15.88 -34.11 46.47
CA ASP A 99 -16.85 -35.21 46.68
C ASP A 99 -18.03 -35.19 45.67
N SER A 100 -18.44 -36.39 45.24
CA SER A 100 -19.82 -36.81 44.90
C SER A 100 -20.58 -36.38 43.61
N LYS A 101 -20.83 -37.41 42.76
CA LYS A 101 -22.10 -37.79 42.07
C LYS A 101 -22.61 -36.84 40.94
N THR A 102 -22.99 -37.24 39.71
CA THR A 102 -23.82 -38.37 39.27
C THR A 102 -23.91 -38.42 37.72
N ALA A 103 -23.94 -39.63 37.16
CA ALA A 103 -24.69 -40.11 35.97
C ALA A 103 -24.46 -39.53 34.55
N VAL A 104 -23.95 -40.41 33.66
CA VAL A 104 -24.18 -40.42 32.19
C VAL A 104 -25.49 -41.20 31.93
N PRO A 105 -26.28 -40.95 30.85
CA PRO A 105 -26.01 -41.55 29.53
C PRO A 105 -26.46 -40.60 28.38
N ASN A 106 -26.19 -40.75 27.07
CA ASN A 106 -26.06 -41.92 26.22
C ASN A 106 -25.50 -41.48 24.85
N SER A 107 -24.56 -42.27 24.32
CA SER A 107 -24.19 -42.26 22.91
C SER A 107 -25.26 -42.99 22.09
N ARG A 108 -25.71 -42.41 20.97
CA ARG A 108 -26.34 -43.17 19.89
C ARG A 108 -25.48 -43.05 18.64
N MET A 109 -24.84 -44.18 18.32
CA MET A 109 -24.30 -44.47 16.99
C MET A 109 -25.44 -44.58 15.99
N LEU A 110 -25.26 -44.01 14.81
CA LEU A 110 -25.91 -44.43 13.57
C LEU A 110 -24.81 -44.51 12.50
N THR A 111 -24.50 -45.73 12.09
CA THR A 111 -23.64 -46.10 10.96
C THR A 111 -24.37 -45.94 9.61
N PRO A 112 -23.65 -45.98 8.47
CA PRO A 112 -23.89 -45.13 7.32
C PRO A 112 -24.64 -45.80 6.16
N LEU A 113 -25.08 -45.00 5.19
CA LEU A 113 -25.41 -45.43 3.83
C LEU A 113 -24.58 -44.61 2.82
N PRO A 114 -24.00 -45.24 1.78
CA PRO A 114 -23.09 -44.60 0.83
C PRO A 114 -23.79 -44.15 -0.46
N GLU A 115 -22.97 -43.47 -1.29
CA GLU A 115 -23.07 -43.26 -2.75
C GLU A 115 -23.50 -41.88 -3.26
N GLY A 116 -22.60 -41.29 -4.06
CA GLY A 116 -22.99 -40.43 -5.18
C GLY A 116 -22.52 -38.98 -5.14
N GLY A 117 -21.21 -38.72 -5.15
CA GLY A 117 -20.71 -37.36 -5.38
C GLY A 117 -19.27 -37.35 -5.86
N ILE A 118 -19.06 -36.99 -7.13
CA ILE A 118 -17.75 -36.83 -7.77
C ILE A 118 -16.99 -35.73 -7.03
N ILE A 119 -15.98 -36.09 -6.25
CA ILE A 119 -15.05 -35.13 -5.63
C ILE A 119 -14.00 -34.79 -6.67
N THR A 120 -14.14 -33.61 -7.31
CA THR A 120 -13.03 -32.96 -8.00
C THR A 120 -11.91 -32.69 -6.98
N PRO A 121 -10.64 -32.90 -7.33
CA PRO A 121 -9.54 -32.68 -6.40
C PRO A 121 -9.48 -31.20 -6.03
N GLN A 122 -9.90 -30.90 -4.80
CA GLN A 122 -9.74 -29.59 -4.19
C GLN A 122 -8.25 -29.26 -4.11
N LYS A 123 -7.83 -28.30 -4.92
CA LYS A 123 -6.50 -27.69 -4.86
C LYS A 123 -6.34 -27.10 -3.45
N LYS A 124 -5.41 -27.68 -2.68
CA LYS A 124 -5.05 -27.24 -1.33
C LYS A 124 -4.92 -25.70 -1.32
N PRO A 125 -5.69 -24.97 -0.49
CA PRO A 125 -5.58 -23.52 -0.42
C PRO A 125 -4.15 -23.15 -0.05
N ALA A 126 -3.57 -22.20 -0.80
CA ALA A 126 -2.24 -21.70 -0.54
C ALA A 126 -2.18 -21.16 0.91
N PRO A 127 -1.06 -21.34 1.63
CA PRO A 127 -0.93 -20.78 2.96
C PRO A 127 -1.19 -19.26 2.92
N PRO A 128 -1.89 -18.70 3.92
CA PRO A 128 -2.16 -17.26 3.97
C PRO A 128 -0.84 -16.50 3.99
N LEU A 129 -0.71 -15.51 3.09
CA LEU A 129 0.46 -14.64 2.99
C LEU A 129 0.67 -13.90 4.31
N LYS A 130 1.93 -13.74 4.73
CA LYS A 130 2.26 -13.00 5.96
C LYS A 130 2.10 -11.50 5.70
N SER A 131 1.62 -10.75 6.69
CA SER A 131 1.59 -9.28 6.61
C SER A 131 3.01 -8.73 6.55
N LEU A 132 3.21 -7.65 5.78
CA LEU A 132 4.52 -7.02 5.66
C LEU A 132 4.90 -6.30 6.96
N ASP A 133 5.86 -6.84 7.71
CA ASP A 133 6.43 -6.18 8.88
C ASP A 133 7.60 -5.23 8.50
N ALA A 134 8.10 -4.47 9.48
CA ALA A 134 9.19 -3.52 9.25
C ALA A 134 10.52 -4.19 8.83
N SER A 135 10.73 -5.46 9.20
CA SER A 135 11.93 -6.22 8.83
C SER A 135 11.85 -6.65 7.37
N ALA A 136 10.71 -7.20 6.95
CA ALA A 136 10.40 -7.57 5.58
C ALA A 136 10.45 -6.35 4.65
N PHE A 137 9.93 -5.19 5.08
CA PHE A 137 10.07 -3.95 4.31
C PHE A 137 11.53 -3.51 4.20
N SER A 138 12.31 -3.55 5.28
CA SER A 138 13.75 -3.23 5.24
C SER A 138 14.53 -4.16 4.30
N GLN A 139 14.14 -5.44 4.24
CA GLN A 139 14.71 -6.41 3.30
C GLN A 139 14.32 -6.08 1.87
N LEU A 140 13.05 -5.75 1.62
CA LEU A 140 12.56 -5.28 0.32
C LEU A 140 13.33 -4.04 -0.14
N GLU A 141 13.50 -3.02 0.71
CA GLU A 141 14.26 -1.82 0.37
C GLU A 141 15.71 -2.13 -0.03
N ARG A 142 16.36 -3.07 0.68
CA ARG A 142 17.72 -3.52 0.33
C ARG A 142 17.73 -4.30 -0.98
N ALA A 143 16.77 -5.18 -1.20
CA ALA A 143 16.64 -5.95 -2.41
C ALA A 143 16.38 -5.04 -3.63
N LEU A 144 15.48 -4.06 -3.49
CA LEU A 144 15.18 -3.05 -4.51
C LEU A 144 16.40 -2.20 -4.88
N ARG A 145 17.40 -2.07 -3.99
CA ARG A 145 18.62 -1.30 -4.30
C ARG A 145 19.46 -1.93 -5.40
N VAL A 146 19.52 -3.27 -5.41
CA VAL A 146 20.36 -4.06 -6.32
C VAL A 146 19.56 -4.74 -7.43
N THR A 147 18.22 -4.74 -7.34
CA THR A 147 17.34 -5.32 -8.35
C THR A 147 17.28 -4.43 -9.59
N ASP A 148 17.36 -5.07 -10.75
CA ASP A 148 17.07 -4.45 -12.04
C ASP A 148 15.56 -4.26 -12.20
N VAL A 149 15.06 -3.11 -11.74
CA VAL A 149 13.62 -2.74 -11.78
C VAL A 149 13.10 -2.65 -13.23
N GLY A 150 13.98 -2.41 -14.21
CA GLY A 150 13.61 -2.31 -15.63
C GLY A 150 12.85 -3.53 -16.15
N ARG A 151 13.15 -4.72 -15.63
CA ARG A 151 12.47 -5.98 -16.00
C ARG A 151 11.03 -6.08 -15.53
N PHE A 152 10.65 -5.26 -14.56
CA PHE A 152 9.30 -5.20 -13.99
C PHE A 152 8.54 -3.96 -14.47
N VAL A 153 9.14 -3.16 -15.36
CA VAL A 153 8.44 -2.03 -15.97
C VAL A 153 7.50 -2.55 -17.04
N GLN A 154 6.21 -2.29 -16.84
CA GLN A 154 5.18 -2.49 -17.83
C GLN A 154 4.82 -1.18 -18.49
N HIS A 155 4.43 -1.26 -19.75
CA HIS A 155 3.85 -0.13 -20.46
C HIS A 155 2.50 -0.52 -21.04
N SER A 156 1.51 0.34 -20.84
CA SER A 156 0.16 0.17 -21.37
C SER A 156 -0.10 1.26 -22.42
N PRO A 157 -0.60 0.91 -23.61
CA PRO A 157 -1.00 1.90 -24.60
C PRO A 157 -2.29 2.59 -24.16
N VAL A 158 -2.39 3.89 -24.42
CA VAL A 158 -3.65 4.64 -24.37
C VAL A 158 -4.09 4.90 -25.80
N ARG A 159 -5.31 4.49 -26.12
CA ARG A 159 -5.87 4.53 -27.48
C ARG A 159 -7.29 5.07 -27.45
N MET A 160 -7.71 5.64 -28.58
CA MET A 160 -9.10 5.96 -28.85
C MET A 160 -9.73 4.88 -29.74
N PRO A 161 -10.95 4.38 -29.43
CA PRO A 161 -11.69 3.51 -30.34
C PRO A 161 -12.03 4.24 -31.64
N ARG A 162 -12.01 3.51 -32.75
CA ARG A 162 -12.48 3.94 -34.07
C ARG A 162 -13.57 2.99 -34.56
N LYS A 163 -14.30 3.38 -35.62
CA LYS A 163 -15.36 2.54 -36.21
C LYS A 163 -14.89 1.12 -36.58
N ASN A 164 -13.62 0.95 -36.93
CA ASN A 164 -13.05 -0.33 -37.39
C ASN A 164 -11.94 -0.86 -36.46
N GLY A 165 -12.07 -0.68 -35.15
CA GLY A 165 -11.10 -1.18 -34.15
C GLY A 165 -10.40 -0.06 -33.39
N MET A 166 -9.24 -0.33 -32.81
CA MET A 166 -8.51 0.68 -32.03
C MET A 166 -7.72 1.62 -32.93
N GLY A 167 -7.71 2.91 -32.59
CA GLY A 167 -6.81 3.88 -33.21
C GLY A 167 -5.33 3.65 -32.87
N PRO A 168 -4.43 4.47 -33.42
CA PRO A 168 -3.01 4.40 -33.08
C PRO A 168 -2.78 4.67 -31.59
N VAL A 169 -1.62 4.26 -31.08
CA VAL A 169 -1.19 4.56 -29.71
C VAL A 169 -0.93 6.06 -29.60
N LEU A 170 -1.78 6.73 -28.82
CA LEU A 170 -1.67 8.18 -28.58
C LEU A 170 -0.78 8.47 -27.39
N MET A 171 -0.87 7.64 -26.36
CA MET A 171 -0.02 7.77 -25.17
C MET A 171 0.46 6.42 -24.69
N ARG A 172 1.51 6.41 -23.87
CA ARG A 172 1.97 5.21 -23.16
C ARG A 172 2.12 5.50 -21.68
N LEU A 173 1.51 4.65 -20.86
CA LEU A 173 1.64 4.69 -19.41
C LEU A 173 2.65 3.65 -18.95
N TYR A 174 3.74 4.09 -18.30
CA TYR A 174 4.75 3.24 -17.70
C TYR A 174 4.53 3.13 -16.19
N ARG A 175 4.50 1.90 -15.70
CA ARG A 175 4.37 1.59 -14.28
C ARG A 175 5.21 0.38 -13.92
N VAL A 176 5.66 0.30 -12.66
CA VAL A 176 6.31 -0.91 -12.16
C VAL A 176 5.22 -1.90 -11.73
N ASP A 177 5.28 -3.14 -12.23
CA ASP A 177 4.39 -4.21 -11.78
C ASP A 177 4.73 -4.59 -10.34
N ARG A 178 3.99 -4.00 -9.41
CA ARG A 178 4.14 -4.25 -7.97
C ARG A 178 3.87 -5.71 -7.61
N ALA A 179 2.92 -6.36 -8.28
CA ALA A 179 2.55 -7.73 -7.97
C ALA A 179 3.64 -8.72 -8.43
N GLN A 180 4.20 -8.51 -9.62
CA GLN A 180 5.31 -9.32 -10.12
C GLN A 180 6.60 -9.07 -9.33
N LEU A 181 6.88 -7.82 -8.98
CA LEU A 181 8.03 -7.46 -8.16
C LEU A 181 7.93 -8.04 -6.75
N ALA A 182 6.74 -7.98 -6.15
CA ALA A 182 6.43 -8.61 -4.86
C ALA A 182 6.74 -10.10 -4.87
N LYS A 183 6.22 -10.83 -5.87
CA LYS A 183 6.48 -12.26 -6.05
C LYS A 183 7.96 -12.59 -6.21
N ALA A 184 8.73 -11.71 -6.83
CA ALA A 184 10.15 -11.92 -7.05
C ALA A 184 11.02 -11.67 -5.81
N LEU A 185 10.69 -10.64 -5.01
CA LEU A 185 11.54 -10.19 -3.92
C LEU A 185 11.08 -10.69 -2.54
N VAL A 186 9.77 -10.81 -2.34
CA VAL A 186 9.18 -11.16 -1.05
C VAL A 186 7.94 -12.05 -1.27
N PRO A 187 8.09 -13.27 -1.85
CA PRO A 187 6.95 -14.12 -2.24
C PRO A 187 6.05 -14.55 -1.07
N ASP A 188 6.58 -14.57 0.15
CA ASP A 188 5.87 -15.01 1.35
C ASP A 188 5.04 -13.91 2.02
N HIS A 189 5.09 -12.67 1.53
CA HIS A 189 4.43 -11.52 2.17
C HIS A 189 3.43 -10.83 1.24
N ASP A 190 2.35 -10.34 1.83
CA ASP A 190 1.37 -9.52 1.12
C ASP A 190 1.81 -8.06 1.12
N LEU A 191 2.24 -7.60 -0.07
CA LEU A 191 2.65 -6.23 -0.32
C LEU A 191 1.49 -5.32 -0.72
N VAL A 192 0.29 -5.88 -0.97
CA VAL A 192 -0.88 -5.16 -1.47
C VAL A 192 -1.75 -4.68 -0.32
N SER A 193 -1.89 -5.46 0.76
CA SER A 193 -2.72 -5.09 1.91
C SER A 193 -2.04 -4.19 2.95
N ALA A 194 -0.71 -4.05 2.92
CA ALA A 194 0.05 -3.26 3.88
C ALA A 194 0.02 -1.74 3.55
N SER A 195 -1.09 -1.09 3.88
CA SER A 195 -1.37 0.33 3.57
C SER A 195 -0.30 1.32 4.05
N TRP A 196 0.29 1.10 5.24
CA TRP A 196 1.16 2.10 5.89
C TRP A 196 2.55 2.28 5.26
N PHE A 197 3.01 1.35 4.41
CA PHE A 197 4.26 1.47 3.65
C PHE A 197 4.06 1.83 2.18
N SER A 198 2.83 1.84 1.70
CA SER A 198 2.49 1.99 0.28
C SER A 198 3.11 3.25 -0.32
N SER A 199 3.04 4.39 0.38
CA SER A 199 3.62 5.67 -0.07
C SER A 199 5.15 5.63 -0.20
N ARG A 200 5.86 5.01 0.76
CA ARG A 200 7.33 4.88 0.72
C ARG A 200 7.77 3.92 -0.38
N LEU A 201 7.04 2.81 -0.57
CA LEU A 201 7.29 1.91 -1.69
C LEU A 201 7.02 2.61 -3.03
N SER A 202 5.92 3.36 -3.15
CA SER A 202 5.60 4.18 -4.33
C SER A 202 6.74 5.14 -4.66
N ASP A 203 7.31 5.84 -3.66
CA ASP A 203 8.46 6.74 -3.85
C ASP A 203 9.70 6.00 -4.38
N LEU A 204 10.07 4.87 -3.76
CA LEU A 204 11.22 4.08 -4.20
C LEU A 204 11.05 3.55 -5.63
N LEU A 205 9.87 3.02 -5.95
CA LEU A 205 9.58 2.48 -7.28
C LEU A 205 9.53 3.58 -8.34
N ALA A 206 8.93 4.73 -8.05
CA ALA A 206 8.90 5.88 -8.94
C ALA A 206 10.33 6.36 -9.28
N ARG A 207 11.18 6.55 -8.27
CA ARG A 207 12.59 6.94 -8.49
C ARG A 207 13.35 5.93 -9.34
N ARG A 208 13.09 4.63 -9.14
CA ARG A 208 13.70 3.56 -9.93
C ARG A 208 13.17 3.53 -11.36
N LEU A 209 11.87 3.74 -11.56
CA LEU A 209 11.26 3.86 -12.88
C LEU A 209 11.91 4.99 -13.67
N PHE A 210 12.10 6.16 -13.04
CA PHE A 210 12.76 7.29 -13.69
C PHE A 210 14.19 6.95 -14.12
N ALA A 211 14.91 6.11 -13.38
CA ALA A 211 16.28 5.72 -13.73
C ALA A 211 16.37 4.63 -14.81
N CYS A 212 15.25 4.04 -15.25
CA CYS A 212 15.26 2.98 -16.27
C CYS A 212 15.47 3.53 -17.68
N ASP A 213 16.06 2.72 -18.55
CA ASP A 213 16.13 3.02 -19.98
C ASP A 213 14.78 2.66 -20.63
N LEU A 214 13.90 3.65 -20.72
CA LEU A 214 12.56 3.48 -21.25
C LEU A 214 12.55 3.75 -22.76
N ASN A 215 11.92 2.87 -23.53
CA ASN A 215 11.66 3.13 -24.95
C ASN A 215 10.51 4.14 -25.09
N LEU A 216 10.84 5.43 -25.02
CA LEU A 216 9.86 6.50 -25.08
C LEU A 216 9.47 6.90 -26.52
N GLU A 217 10.14 6.37 -27.54
CA GLU A 217 9.95 6.81 -28.93
C GLU A 217 8.62 6.33 -29.54
N GLY A 218 8.02 7.18 -30.38
CA GLY A 218 6.82 6.86 -31.17
C GLY A 218 6.44 8.03 -32.06
N ARG A 219 6.28 7.79 -33.38
CA ARG A 219 6.04 8.84 -34.37
C ARG A 219 4.73 9.63 -34.10
N ASP A 220 3.70 8.95 -33.60
CA ASP A 220 2.37 9.51 -33.35
C ASP A 220 2.05 9.68 -31.84
N LEU A 221 3.06 9.50 -30.98
CA LEU A 221 2.87 9.59 -29.54
C LEU A 221 2.68 11.07 -29.15
N GLN A 222 1.59 11.37 -28.45
CA GLN A 222 1.27 12.70 -27.94
C GLN A 222 1.80 12.89 -26.51
N ALA A 223 1.77 11.83 -25.69
CA ALA A 223 2.30 11.87 -24.35
C ALA A 223 2.88 10.53 -23.85
N VAL A 224 3.84 10.64 -22.94
CA VAL A 224 4.31 9.55 -22.08
C VAL A 224 3.88 9.85 -20.67
N ILE A 225 3.21 8.90 -20.03
CA ILE A 225 2.78 9.00 -18.64
C ILE A 225 3.67 8.07 -17.81
N LEU A 226 4.32 8.61 -16.77
CA LEU A 226 5.15 7.84 -15.84
C LEU A 226 4.49 7.82 -14.47
N SER A 227 4.32 6.64 -13.88
CA SER A 227 3.87 6.52 -12.50
C SER A 227 4.86 7.20 -11.55
N ALA A 228 4.33 8.01 -10.65
CA ALA A 228 5.08 8.84 -9.72
C ALA A 228 4.43 8.82 -8.33
N SER A 229 5.16 9.34 -7.35
CA SER A 229 4.59 9.71 -6.05
C SER A 229 4.95 11.17 -5.73
N ILE A 230 4.18 11.79 -4.84
CA ILE A 230 4.47 13.13 -4.32
C ILE A 230 5.90 13.18 -3.74
N GLY A 231 6.30 12.16 -2.97
CA GLY A 231 7.66 12.05 -2.41
C GLY A 231 8.75 12.02 -3.47
N SER A 232 8.52 11.33 -4.59
CA SER A 232 9.49 11.17 -5.67
C SER A 232 9.78 12.47 -6.41
N LEU A 233 8.81 13.39 -6.41
CA LEU A 233 8.88 14.66 -7.11
C LEU A 233 9.37 15.82 -6.21
N LYS A 234 9.34 15.65 -4.87
CA LYS A 234 9.70 16.70 -3.88
C LYS A 234 11.20 16.82 -3.59
N ALA A 235 11.93 15.72 -3.44
CA ALA A 235 13.29 15.73 -2.89
C ALA A 235 14.37 16.13 -3.90
N GLY A 236 14.57 17.44 -4.13
CA GLY A 236 15.61 17.96 -5.04
C GLY A 236 15.09 18.30 -6.44
N GLY A 237 13.78 18.17 -6.65
CA GLY A 237 13.06 18.83 -7.73
C GLY A 237 12.93 17.99 -8.99
N VAL A 238 11.79 18.18 -9.63
CA VAL A 238 11.53 17.92 -11.04
C VAL A 238 12.76 18.26 -11.92
N ALA A 239 13.45 19.37 -11.64
CA ALA A 239 14.70 19.76 -12.28
C ALA A 239 15.83 18.71 -12.14
N HIS A 240 16.03 18.13 -10.94
CA HIS A 240 17.03 17.08 -10.75
C HIS A 240 16.67 15.81 -11.52
N ILE A 241 15.39 15.43 -11.55
CA ILE A 241 14.92 14.28 -12.34
C ILE A 241 15.21 14.53 -13.83
N LEU A 242 14.84 15.70 -14.35
CA LEU A 242 15.11 16.08 -15.74
C LEU A 242 16.61 16.10 -16.08
N ASN A 243 17.46 16.52 -15.15
CA ASN A 243 18.91 16.60 -15.38
C ASN A 243 19.62 15.24 -15.25
N THR A 244 19.12 14.37 -14.38
CA THR A 244 19.81 13.14 -13.97
C THR A 244 19.32 11.93 -14.76
N VAL A 245 18.13 12.02 -15.36
CA VAL A 245 17.52 10.91 -16.11
C VAL A 245 17.77 11.08 -17.62
N PRO A 246 18.66 10.29 -18.23
CA PRO A 246 19.00 10.41 -19.65
C PRO A 246 17.79 10.18 -20.58
N ALA A 247 16.87 9.30 -20.19
CA ALA A 247 15.66 8.98 -20.95
C ALA A 247 14.75 10.21 -21.15
N LEU A 248 14.66 11.08 -20.13
CA LEU A 248 13.82 12.28 -20.18
C LEU A 248 14.47 13.43 -20.96
N ARG A 249 15.80 13.49 -21.03
CA ARG A 249 16.54 14.54 -21.77
C ARG A 249 16.43 14.41 -23.29
N ARG A 250 16.24 13.19 -23.79
CA ARG A 250 16.11 12.90 -25.23
C ARG A 250 14.71 13.20 -25.75
N PHE A 251 13.80 13.60 -24.87
CA PHE A 251 12.39 13.67 -25.17
C PHE A 251 11.95 15.07 -25.57
N ARG A 252 11.91 15.34 -26.88
CA ARG A 252 11.36 16.58 -27.45
C ARG A 252 10.14 16.37 -28.34
N ALA A 253 9.80 15.13 -28.67
CA ALA A 253 8.76 14.80 -29.65
C ALA A 253 7.35 14.71 -29.05
N CYS A 254 7.21 14.44 -27.74
CA CYS A 254 5.90 14.39 -27.10
C CYS A 254 5.93 14.79 -25.62
N ARG A 255 4.76 15.06 -25.04
CA ARG A 255 4.61 15.59 -23.67
C ARG A 255 4.97 14.53 -22.63
N LEU A 256 5.71 14.89 -21.59
CA LEU A 256 5.96 14.02 -20.45
C LEU A 256 4.98 14.37 -19.31
N VAL A 257 4.31 13.36 -18.79
CA VAL A 257 3.26 13.47 -17.77
C VAL A 257 3.60 12.58 -16.58
N PHE A 258 3.44 13.06 -15.36
CA PHE A 258 3.65 12.27 -14.15
C PHE A 258 2.29 11.92 -13.52
N ALA A 259 2.03 10.61 -13.39
CA ALA A 259 0.81 10.07 -12.81
C ALA A 259 0.96 9.90 -11.30
N ILE A 260 0.23 10.69 -10.52
CA ILE A 260 0.15 10.62 -9.07
C ILE A 260 -1.17 9.92 -8.71
N ASP A 261 -1.17 9.11 -7.66
CA ASP A 261 -2.39 8.49 -7.17
C ASP A 261 -3.31 9.56 -6.56
N ALA A 262 -4.60 9.54 -6.94
CA ALA A 262 -5.59 10.49 -6.45
C ALA A 262 -5.75 10.39 -4.93
N ALA A 263 -5.65 9.20 -4.34
CA ALA A 263 -5.70 9.02 -2.90
C ALA A 263 -4.53 9.73 -2.20
N ASP A 264 -3.32 9.66 -2.77
CA ASP A 264 -2.15 10.39 -2.24
C ASP A 264 -2.35 11.90 -2.35
N ALA A 265 -2.91 12.39 -3.47
CA ALA A 265 -3.20 13.81 -3.68
C ALA A 265 -4.24 14.34 -2.69
N PHE A 266 -5.30 13.56 -2.42
CA PHE A 266 -6.33 13.92 -1.45
C PHE A 266 -5.84 13.82 0.00
N ALA A 267 -4.94 12.88 0.30
CA ALA A 267 -4.36 12.74 1.62
C ALA A 267 -3.45 13.92 2.00
N ASP A 268 -2.74 14.53 1.04
CA ASP A 268 -1.92 15.72 1.25
C ASP A 268 -2.05 16.74 0.11
N PRO A 269 -3.14 17.53 0.09
CA PRO A 269 -3.42 18.48 -1.00
C PRO A 269 -2.37 19.58 -1.11
N PHE A 270 -1.78 20.00 0.01
CA PHE A 270 -0.75 21.04 0.01
C PHE A 270 0.49 20.57 -0.76
N GLN A 271 0.94 19.35 -0.48
CA GLN A 271 2.10 18.79 -1.18
C GLN A 271 1.80 18.47 -2.64
N TYR A 272 0.58 18.01 -2.94
CA TYR A 272 0.13 17.85 -4.31
C TYR A 272 0.24 19.15 -5.11
N LEU A 273 -0.32 20.25 -4.61
CA LEU A 273 -0.32 21.54 -5.30
C LEU A 273 1.09 22.10 -5.51
N GLN A 274 2.00 21.88 -4.54
CA GLN A 274 3.42 22.24 -4.71
C GLN A 274 4.09 21.45 -5.85
N VAL A 275 3.84 20.15 -5.90
CA VAL A 275 4.37 19.28 -6.97
C VAL A 275 3.75 19.62 -8.33
N HIS A 276 2.43 19.79 -8.40
CA HIS A 276 1.73 20.18 -9.61
C HIS A 276 2.31 21.48 -10.20
N ARG A 277 2.48 22.51 -9.36
CA ARG A 277 3.12 23.76 -9.77
C ARG A 277 4.54 23.55 -10.27
N ALA A 278 5.35 22.77 -9.57
CA ALA A 278 6.73 22.49 -9.97
C ALA A 278 6.83 21.76 -11.32
N LEU A 279 5.90 20.85 -11.62
CA LEU A 279 5.80 20.18 -12.92
C LEU A 279 5.45 21.19 -14.02
N HIS A 280 4.43 22.01 -13.79
CA HIS A 280 3.98 23.02 -14.75
C HIS A 280 5.06 24.08 -15.05
N ASP A 281 5.80 24.52 -14.03
CA ASP A 281 6.93 25.46 -14.17
C ASP A 281 8.05 24.90 -15.08
N HIS A 282 8.10 23.58 -15.29
CA HIS A 282 9.03 22.88 -16.19
C HIS A 282 8.38 22.38 -17.49
N ASN A 283 7.16 22.84 -17.81
CA ASN A 283 6.39 22.41 -18.98
C ASN A 283 6.13 20.89 -19.01
N LEU A 284 5.94 20.29 -17.84
CA LEU A 284 5.58 18.88 -17.68
C LEU A 284 4.10 18.78 -17.34
N GLY A 285 3.49 17.64 -17.67
CA GLY A 285 2.12 17.34 -17.31
C GLY A 285 1.97 16.60 -15.99
N CYS A 286 0.78 16.68 -15.42
CA CYS A 286 0.36 15.97 -14.22
C CYS A 286 -0.90 15.17 -14.52
N ALA A 287 -0.95 13.90 -14.09
CA ALA A 287 -2.16 13.10 -14.14
C ALA A 287 -2.54 12.62 -12.74
N LEU A 288 -3.85 12.66 -12.43
CA LEU A 288 -4.38 12.03 -11.22
C LEU A 288 -4.99 10.69 -11.58
N THR A 289 -4.53 9.62 -10.93
CA THR A 289 -4.83 8.25 -11.30
C THR A 289 -5.46 7.46 -10.17
N GLY A 290 -6.12 6.35 -10.47
CA GLY A 290 -6.73 5.50 -9.44
C GLY A 290 -7.92 6.15 -8.73
N TYR A 291 -8.64 7.05 -9.40
CA TYR A 291 -9.86 7.62 -8.84
C TYR A 291 -10.86 6.52 -8.47
N ASP A 292 -11.38 6.60 -7.25
CA ASP A 292 -12.68 6.02 -6.95
C ASP A 292 -13.76 6.79 -7.76
N PRO A 293 -14.65 6.09 -8.49
CA PRO A 293 -15.67 6.72 -9.33
C PRO A 293 -16.56 7.74 -8.62
N LEU A 294 -16.96 7.48 -7.37
CA LEU A 294 -17.79 8.41 -6.62
C LEU A 294 -16.98 9.62 -6.16
N ILE A 295 -15.74 9.41 -5.71
CA ILE A 295 -14.83 10.51 -5.37
C ILE A 295 -14.57 11.40 -6.60
N TYR A 296 -14.40 10.80 -7.78
CA TYR A 296 -14.28 11.54 -9.04
C TYR A 296 -15.51 12.42 -9.29
N ALA A 297 -16.71 11.89 -9.06
CA ALA A 297 -17.96 12.63 -9.26
C ALA A 297 -18.13 13.83 -8.31
N MET A 298 -17.49 13.79 -7.14
CA MET A 298 -17.53 14.85 -6.14
C MET A 298 -16.34 15.81 -6.21
N ARG A 299 -15.34 15.56 -7.07
CA ARG A 299 -14.12 16.37 -7.13
C ARG A 299 -14.42 17.75 -7.68
N ASP A 300 -13.62 18.73 -7.24
CA ASP A 300 -13.51 20.03 -7.89
C ASP A 300 -12.18 20.10 -8.67
N PRO A 301 -12.23 20.13 -10.02
CA PRO A 301 -11.03 20.24 -10.86
C PRO A 301 -10.21 21.52 -10.61
N GLN A 302 -10.82 22.58 -10.06
CA GLN A 302 -10.09 23.81 -9.71
C GLN A 302 -9.24 23.63 -8.45
N LEU A 303 -9.69 22.79 -7.52
CA LEU A 303 -8.96 22.50 -6.28
C LEU A 303 -7.88 21.43 -6.50
N PHE A 304 -8.13 20.47 -7.39
CA PHE A 304 -7.19 19.42 -7.77
C PHE A 304 -6.97 19.43 -9.28
N PRO A 305 -6.22 20.43 -9.80
CA PRO A 305 -5.96 20.55 -11.22
C PRO A 305 -5.06 19.41 -11.71
N SER A 306 -5.36 18.86 -12.87
CA SER A 306 -4.61 17.80 -13.57
C SER A 306 -4.79 17.96 -15.07
N ASP A 307 -3.84 17.49 -15.87
CA ASP A 307 -3.96 17.44 -17.34
C ASP A 307 -4.72 16.23 -17.82
N PHE A 308 -4.62 15.14 -17.06
CA PHE A 308 -5.32 13.90 -17.30
C PHE A 308 -5.84 13.34 -15.98
N ASP A 309 -7.00 12.72 -16.05
CA ASP A 309 -7.54 11.93 -14.95
C ASP A 309 -7.72 10.49 -15.42
N SER A 310 -7.59 9.54 -14.50
CA SER A 310 -7.91 8.15 -14.81
C SER A 310 -8.78 7.49 -13.76
N ILE A 311 -9.81 6.78 -14.21
CA ILE A 311 -10.65 5.91 -13.39
C ILE A 311 -10.29 4.46 -13.73
N ASP A 312 -10.16 3.62 -12.71
CA ASP A 312 -9.96 2.19 -12.90
C ASP A 312 -11.26 1.52 -13.34
N TRP A 313 -11.24 0.87 -14.50
CA TRP A 313 -12.36 0.08 -15.03
C TRP A 313 -12.96 -0.88 -14.00
N ARG A 314 -12.12 -1.54 -13.21
CA ARG A 314 -12.55 -2.56 -12.24
C ARG A 314 -13.33 -1.94 -11.09
N LEU A 315 -12.94 -0.74 -10.65
CA LEU A 315 -13.68 0.01 -9.64
C LEU A 315 -15.00 0.51 -10.22
N LEU A 316 -14.99 1.04 -11.43
CA LEU A 316 -16.20 1.50 -12.12
C LEU A 316 -17.24 0.38 -12.24
N ARG A 317 -16.81 -0.82 -12.65
CA ARG A 317 -17.65 -2.01 -12.70
C ARG A 317 -18.19 -2.41 -11.32
N LEU A 318 -17.35 -2.38 -10.28
CA LEU A 318 -17.78 -2.69 -8.92
C LEU A 318 -18.88 -1.73 -8.43
N TRP A 319 -18.77 -0.44 -8.76
CA TRP A 319 -19.79 0.56 -8.46
C TRP A 319 -21.09 0.30 -9.21
N GLU A 320 -21.03 -0.06 -10.49
CA GLU A 320 -22.21 -0.43 -11.29
C GLU A 320 -22.93 -1.65 -10.69
N GLU A 321 -22.18 -2.67 -10.28
CA GLU A 321 -22.73 -3.91 -9.71
C GLU A 321 -23.27 -3.73 -8.28
N SER A 322 -22.61 -2.90 -7.46
CA SER A 322 -22.91 -2.78 -6.02
C SER A 322 -23.88 -1.65 -5.70
N TYR A 323 -23.81 -0.55 -6.45
CA TYR A 323 -24.55 0.70 -6.18
C TYR A 323 -25.05 1.35 -7.49
N PRO A 324 -25.91 0.65 -8.27
CA PRO A 324 -26.39 1.14 -9.56
C PRO A 324 -27.11 2.50 -9.45
N GLU A 325 -27.72 2.82 -8.30
CA GLU A 325 -28.37 4.10 -8.06
C GLU A 325 -27.41 5.30 -8.00
N LYS A 326 -26.10 5.05 -7.81
CA LYS A 326 -25.06 6.08 -7.83
C LYS A 326 -24.49 6.31 -9.23
N MET A 327 -24.77 5.42 -10.18
CA MET A 327 -24.21 5.48 -11.52
C MET A 327 -24.68 6.72 -12.30
N ASP A 328 -25.88 7.25 -12.04
CA ASP A 328 -26.34 8.49 -12.68
C ASP A 328 -25.44 9.68 -12.34
N ALA A 329 -25.03 9.81 -11.07
CA ALA A 329 -24.13 10.88 -10.63
C ALA A 329 -22.72 10.70 -11.20
N ILE A 330 -22.23 9.46 -11.21
CA ILE A 330 -20.91 9.11 -11.77
C ILE A 330 -20.89 9.38 -13.29
N ALA A 331 -21.91 8.92 -14.01
CA ALA A 331 -22.07 9.14 -15.45
C ALA A 331 -22.21 10.62 -15.77
N HIS A 332 -22.93 11.39 -14.96
CA HIS A 332 -23.03 12.84 -15.14
C HIS A 332 -21.65 13.51 -15.05
N ALA A 333 -20.86 13.17 -14.04
CA ALA A 333 -19.51 13.73 -13.88
C ALA A 333 -18.56 13.32 -15.01
N ILE A 334 -18.61 12.07 -15.47
CA ILE A 334 -17.82 11.59 -16.61
C ILE A 334 -18.20 12.37 -17.88
N ASN A 335 -19.49 12.52 -18.16
CA ASN A 335 -19.97 13.25 -19.35
C ASN A 335 -19.71 14.76 -19.30
N ALA A 336 -19.63 15.34 -18.09
CA ALA A 336 -19.28 16.74 -17.90
C ALA A 336 -17.76 17.00 -18.06
N SER A 337 -16.94 15.95 -18.02
CA SER A 337 -15.48 16.04 -18.14
C SER A 337 -15.05 16.17 -19.60
N ASP A 338 -13.89 16.77 -19.85
CA ASP A 338 -13.28 16.76 -21.18
C ASP A 338 -12.90 15.31 -21.57
N PRO A 339 -13.53 14.73 -22.63
CA PRO A 339 -13.25 13.36 -23.01
C PRO A 339 -11.80 13.14 -23.50
N ALA A 340 -11.06 14.20 -23.83
CA ALA A 340 -9.66 14.14 -24.20
C ALA A 340 -8.70 14.11 -22.99
N GLN A 341 -9.21 14.29 -21.77
CA GLN A 341 -8.43 14.32 -20.53
C GLN A 341 -8.74 13.11 -19.62
N LEU A 342 -9.92 12.52 -19.75
CA LEU A 342 -10.34 11.40 -18.92
C LEU A 342 -10.04 10.03 -19.56
N ILE A 343 -9.26 9.21 -18.86
CA ILE A 343 -8.79 7.89 -19.28
C ILE A 343 -9.49 6.80 -18.47
N LEU A 344 -10.04 5.78 -19.14
CA LEU A 344 -10.42 4.54 -18.49
C LEU A 344 -9.20 3.62 -18.44
N ASP A 345 -8.66 3.34 -17.26
CA ASP A 345 -7.45 2.53 -17.06
C ASP A 345 -7.78 1.07 -16.71
N HIS A 346 -6.78 0.20 -16.87
CA HIS A 346 -6.87 -1.25 -16.65
C HIS A 346 -7.95 -1.95 -17.50
N CYS A 347 -8.22 -1.44 -18.70
CA CYS A 347 -9.12 -2.10 -19.65
C CYS A 347 -8.54 -3.47 -20.08
N ASP A 348 -9.32 -4.52 -19.87
CA ASP A 348 -8.91 -5.91 -20.07
C ASP A 348 -9.70 -6.64 -21.17
N GLY A 349 -10.76 -6.03 -21.71
CA GLY A 349 -11.60 -6.67 -22.72
C GLY A 349 -12.66 -5.75 -23.34
N PRO A 350 -13.52 -6.32 -24.21
CA PRO A 350 -14.56 -5.57 -24.91
C PRO A 350 -15.61 -4.97 -23.97
N ASP A 351 -15.86 -5.59 -22.82
CA ASP A 351 -16.81 -5.08 -21.82
C ASP A 351 -16.38 -3.71 -21.28
N ALA A 352 -15.07 -3.55 -21.01
CA ALA A 352 -14.50 -2.28 -20.58
C ALA A 352 -14.69 -1.18 -21.63
N LEU A 353 -14.53 -1.53 -22.92
CA LEU A 353 -14.74 -0.60 -24.03
C LEU A 353 -16.21 -0.21 -24.17
N ASN A 354 -17.12 -1.19 -24.05
CA ASN A 354 -18.56 -0.98 -24.22
C ASN A 354 -19.12 -0.09 -23.13
N LEU A 355 -18.89 -0.43 -21.85
CA LEU A 355 -19.38 0.38 -20.73
C LEU A 355 -18.73 1.76 -20.74
N GLY A 356 -17.40 1.83 -20.89
CA GLY A 356 -16.69 3.11 -20.91
C GLY A 356 -17.17 4.02 -22.04
N THR A 357 -17.38 3.49 -23.25
CA THR A 357 -17.90 4.29 -24.37
C THR A 357 -19.32 4.79 -24.09
N GLY A 358 -20.16 3.94 -23.49
CA GLY A 358 -21.52 4.28 -23.08
C GLY A 358 -21.59 5.38 -22.01
N LEU A 359 -20.61 5.43 -21.11
CA LEU A 359 -20.51 6.45 -20.06
C LEU A 359 -19.86 7.76 -20.51
N GLY A 360 -19.25 7.81 -21.70
CA GLY A 360 -18.66 9.02 -22.27
C GLY A 360 -17.14 9.01 -22.44
N PHE A 361 -16.45 7.96 -21.99
CA PHE A 361 -15.00 7.85 -22.17
C PHE A 361 -14.61 7.79 -23.65
N ARG A 362 -13.44 8.36 -23.98
CA ARG A 362 -12.85 8.29 -25.31
C ARG A 362 -11.42 7.74 -25.29
N LEU A 363 -10.73 7.84 -24.17
CA LEU A 363 -9.38 7.31 -23.98
C LEU A 363 -9.43 6.06 -23.12
N PHE A 364 -8.82 4.98 -23.61
CA PHE A 364 -8.79 3.68 -22.95
C PHE A 364 -7.35 3.21 -22.84
N CYS A 365 -6.98 2.75 -21.65
CA CYS A 365 -5.65 2.30 -21.30
C CYS A 365 -5.70 0.88 -20.76
N GLY A 366 -4.86 0.00 -21.31
CA GLY A 366 -4.77 -1.37 -20.80
C GLY A 366 -3.86 -2.26 -21.63
N PRO A 367 -3.28 -3.30 -21.03
CA PRO A 367 -2.40 -4.24 -21.73
C PRO A 367 -3.15 -5.03 -22.81
N ALA A 368 -4.46 -5.25 -22.67
CA ALA A 368 -5.27 -5.93 -23.69
C ALA A 368 -5.43 -5.12 -24.99
N LEU A 369 -5.09 -3.82 -24.98
CA LEU A 369 -5.23 -2.91 -26.11
C LEU A 369 -3.96 -2.82 -26.98
N THR A 370 -3.00 -3.72 -26.80
CA THR A 370 -1.74 -3.73 -27.57
C THR A 370 -1.88 -4.26 -29.00
N SER A 371 -2.97 -4.97 -29.33
CA SER A 371 -3.18 -5.60 -30.64
C SER A 371 -3.43 -4.63 -31.78
#